data_AF-A0A086ZJD2-F1
#
_entry.id   AF-A0A086ZJD2-F1
#
_cell.length_a   1.000
_cell.length_b   1.000
_cell.length_c   1.000
_cell.angle_alpha   90.00
_cell.angle_beta   90.00
_cell.angle_gamma   90.00
#
_symmetry.space_group_name_H-M   'P 1'
#
loop_
_entity.id
_entity.type
_entity.pdbx_description
1 polymer ?
#
loop_
_entity_poly.entity_id
_entity_poly.type
_entity_poly.pdbx_seq_one_letter_code
_entity_poly.pdbx_strand_id
1 'polypeptide(L)' 'MRTNENRRKPESENKIEQAFSELVQEHDIDRISVTMICKRANVNRSTFYAGYLDIRDLMDNIEEKMTAISKPSTPMN' A
#
# COMPACT_ATOMS: atom_id res chain seq x y z
N MET A 1 21.17 24.07 -10.22
CA MET A 1 20.16 24.28 -9.16
C MET A 1 18.84 23.67 -9.61
N ARG A 2 18.50 22.47 -9.11
CA ARG A 2 17.15 21.91 -8.83
C ARG A 2 17.34 20.62 -8.02
N THR A 3 17.50 20.81 -6.72
CA THR A 3 17.46 19.79 -5.68
C THR A 3 15.99 19.57 -5.36
N ASN A 4 15.45 18.41 -5.73
CA ASN A 4 14.17 17.92 -5.22
C ASN A 4 14.07 16.42 -5.55
N GLU A 5 14.75 15.64 -4.72
CA GLU A 5 14.28 14.36 -4.21
C GLU A 5 13.19 13.68 -5.06
N ASN A 6 13.58 13.09 -6.18
CA ASN A 6 12.72 12.17 -6.92
C ASN A 6 12.68 10.83 -6.17
N ARG A 7 12.29 10.84 -4.88
CA ARG A 7 11.63 9.70 -4.25
C ARG A 7 10.18 9.67 -4.75
N ARG A 8 9.99 9.75 -6.06
CA ARG A 8 8.70 9.43 -6.65
C ARG A 8 8.60 7.92 -6.55
N LYS A 9 8.05 7.44 -5.43
CA LYS A 9 7.41 6.13 -5.43
C LYS A 9 6.54 6.08 -6.69
N PRO A 10 6.65 5.05 -7.55
CA PRO A 10 5.82 4.92 -8.73
C PRO A 10 4.37 5.25 -8.38
N GLU A 11 3.70 6.05 -9.21
CA GLU A 11 2.30 6.44 -9.00
C GLU A 11 1.39 5.21 -8.78
N SER A 12 1.80 4.06 -9.31
CA SER A 12 1.18 2.76 -9.09
C SER A 12 1.14 2.33 -7.62
N GLU A 13 2.20 2.55 -6.82
CA GLU A 13 2.21 2.22 -5.38
C GLU A 13 1.14 3.03 -4.65
N ASN A 14 1.09 4.35 -4.84
CA ASN A 14 0.08 5.20 -4.21
C ASN A 14 -1.35 4.78 -4.59
N LYS A 15 -1.58 4.38 -5.85
CA LYS A 15 -2.89 3.87 -6.30
C LYS A 15 -3.26 2.56 -5.61
N ILE A 16 -2.31 1.66 -5.43
CA ILE A 16 -2.50 0.39 -4.73
C ILE A 16 -2.86 0.65 -3.26
N GLU A 17 -2.12 1.52 -2.59
CA GLU A 17 -2.37 1.88 -1.18
C GLU A 17 -3.74 2.53 -0.99
N GLN A 18 -4.11 3.47 -1.85
CA GLN A 18 -5.44 4.09 -1.80
C GLN A 18 -6.55 3.07 -2.04
N ALA A 19 -6.43 2.26 -3.10
CA ALA A 19 -7.41 1.24 -3.41
C ALA A 19 -7.57 0.20 -2.29
N PHE A 20 -6.47 -0.16 -1.63
CA PHE A 20 -6.52 -1.04 -0.47
C PHE A 20 -7.22 -0.39 0.71
N SER A 21 -6.90 0.87 1.01
CA SER A 21 -7.57 1.62 2.09
C SER A 21 -9.08 1.72 1.84
N GLU A 22 -9.50 2.04 0.61
CA GLU A 22 -10.93 2.02 0.22
C GLU A 22 -11.54 0.62 0.41
N LEU A 23 -10.87 -0.43 -0.07
CA LEU A 23 -11.37 -1.80 0.05
C LEU A 23 -11.49 -2.25 1.50
N VAL A 24 -10.58 -1.86 2.40
CA VAL A 24 -10.66 -2.19 3.84
C VAL A 24 -11.78 -1.41 4.54
N GLN A 25 -12.13 -0.22 4.04
CA GLN A 25 -13.28 0.54 4.52
C GLN A 25 -14.61 -0.09 4.06
N GLU A 26 -14.66 -0.69 2.87
CA GLU A 26 -15.86 -1.31 2.29
C GLU A 26 -16.01 -2.81 2.62
N HIS A 27 -14.91 -3.52 2.84
CA HIS A 27 -14.83 -4.97 3.01
C HIS A 27 -13.80 -5.37 4.08
N ASP A 28 -13.99 -6.53 4.71
CA ASP A 28 -12.99 -7.12 5.59
C ASP A 28 -11.69 -7.45 4.85
N ILE A 29 -10.55 -7.22 5.52
CA ILE A 29 -9.20 -7.48 4.98
C ILE A 29 -9.02 -8.92 4.52
N ASP A 30 -9.71 -9.86 5.18
CA ASP A 30 -9.68 -11.30 4.88
C ASP A 30 -10.37 -11.63 3.55
N ARG A 31 -11.33 -10.79 3.12
CA ARG A 31 -11.99 -10.90 1.81
C ARG A 31 -11.24 -10.17 0.70
N ILE A 32 -10.35 -9.25 1.05
CA ILE A 32 -9.57 -8.54 0.05
C ILE A 32 -8.57 -9.52 -0.56
N SER A 33 -8.44 -9.45 -1.88
CA SER A 33 -7.51 -10.26 -2.66
C SER A 33 -6.63 -9.37 -3.51
N VAL A 34 -5.42 -9.81 -3.86
CA VAL A 34 -4.52 -9.09 -4.80
C VAL A 34 -5.26 -8.73 -6.08
N THR A 35 -6.14 -9.61 -6.58
CA THR A 35 -6.96 -9.34 -7.77
C THR A 35 -7.98 -8.22 -7.57
N MET A 36 -8.60 -8.09 -6.38
CA MET A 36 -9.50 -6.98 -6.06
C MET A 36 -8.74 -5.66 -6.01
N ILE A 37 -7.59 -5.65 -5.35
CA ILE A 37 -6.72 -4.46 -5.26
C ILE A 37 -6.25 -4.04 -6.65
N CYS A 38 -5.73 -4.97 -7.46
CA CYS A 38 -5.31 -4.68 -8.84
C CYS A 38 -6.45 -4.12 -9.70
N LYS A 39 -7.67 -4.66 -9.56
CA LYS A 39 -8.85 -4.16 -10.27
C LYS A 39 -9.22 -2.75 -9.83
N ARG A 40 -9.23 -2.48 -8.52
CA ARG A 40 -9.64 -1.19 -7.94
C ARG A 40 -8.59 -0.10 -8.19
N ALA A 41 -7.31 -0.43 -8.03
CA ALA A 41 -6.17 0.47 -8.32
C ALA A 41 -5.90 0.63 -9.83
N ASN A 42 -6.54 -0.20 -10.67
CA ASN A 42 -6.32 -0.26 -12.11
C ASN A 42 -4.82 -0.43 -12.46
N VAL A 43 -4.17 -1.42 -11.82
CA VAL A 43 -2.76 -1.77 -12.03
C VAL A 43 -2.61 -3.21 -12.49
N ASN A 44 -1.55 -3.49 -13.24
CA ASN A 44 -1.22 -4.84 -13.64
C ASN A 44 -0.64 -5.63 -12.45
N ARG A 45 -0.90 -6.94 -12.41
CA ARG A 45 -0.30 -7.84 -11.43
C ARG A 45 1.22 -7.75 -11.41
N SER A 46 1.86 -7.65 -12.57
CA SER A 46 3.31 -7.48 -12.68
C SER A 46 3.81 -6.18 -12.03
N THR A 47 2.98 -5.13 -12.03
CA THR A 47 3.29 -3.86 -11.37
C THR A 47 3.06 -3.96 -9.86
N PHE A 48 2.07 -4.74 -9.41
CA PHE A 48 1.88 -5.06 -8.00
C PHE A 48 3.07 -5.84 -7.47
N TYR A 49 3.41 -6.97 -8.09
CA TYR A 49 4.54 -7.83 -7.70
C TYR A 49 5.93 -7.17 -7.87
N ALA A 50 6.01 -6.02 -8.53
CA ALA A 50 7.25 -5.23 -8.59
C ALA A 50 7.52 -4.44 -7.32
N GLY A 51 6.48 -4.14 -6.53
CA GLY A 51 6.57 -3.36 -5.29
C GLY A 51 6.10 -4.10 -4.04
N TYR A 52 5.19 -5.07 -4.19
CA TYR A 52 4.54 -5.79 -3.08
C TYR A 52 4.42 -7.27 -3.40
N LEU A 53 4.82 -8.13 -2.47
CA LEU A 53 4.69 -9.58 -2.64
C LEU A 53 3.24 -10.06 -2.52
N ASP A 54 2.52 -9.58 -1.51
CA ASP A 54 1.16 -9.98 -1.20
C ASP A 54 0.45 -8.88 -0.40
N ILE A 55 -0.80 -9.12 -0.02
CA ILE A 55 -1.64 -8.18 0.75
C ILE A 55 -1.01 -7.83 2.09
N ARG A 56 -0.36 -8.80 2.75
CA ARG A 56 0.36 -8.58 4.02
C ARG A 56 1.52 -7.61 3.85
N ASP A 57 2.27 -7.75 2.76
CA ASP A 57 3.42 -6.90 2.42
C ASP A 57 2.95 -5.46 2.14
N LEU A 58 1.84 -5.31 1.42
CA LEU A 58 1.18 -4.02 1.24
C LEU A 58 0.72 -3.41 2.56
N MET A 59 0.10 -4.20 3.43
CA MET A 59 -0.38 -3.74 4.74
C MET A 59 0.77 -3.23 5.60
N ASP A 60 1.86 -4.01 5.68
CA ASP A 60 3.07 -3.62 6.42
C ASP A 60 3.68 -2.32 5.87
N ASN A 61 3.73 -2.16 4.54
CA ASN A 61 4.22 -0.92 3.92
C ASN A 61 3.35 0.30 4.28
N ILE A 62 2.03 0.12 4.32
CA ILE A 62 1.08 1.17 4.69
C ILE A 62 1.20 1.49 6.19
N GLU A 63 1.28 0.47 7.03
CA GLU A 63 1.46 0.60 8.47
C GLU A 63 2.78 1.29 8.80
N GLU A 64 3.88 0.93 8.13
CA GLU A 64 5.19 1.58 8.31
C GLU A 64 5.11 3.07 7.92
N LYS A 65 4.44 3.39 6.80
CA LYS A 65 4.20 4.77 6.36
C LYS A 65 3.35 5.58 7.35
N MET A 66 2.27 5.00 7.89
CA MET A 66 1.44 5.64 8.90
C MET A 66 2.16 5.78 10.25
N THR A 67 2.95 4.79 10.64
CA THR A 67 3.68 4.83 11.91
C THR A 67 4.81 5.87 11.86
N ALA A 68 5.38 6.12 10.68
CA ALA A 68 6.42 7.14 10.49
C ALA A 68 5.94 8.59 10.73
N ILE A 69 4.63 8.88 10.59
CA ILE A 69 4.06 10.21 10.85
C ILE A 69 3.69 10.45 12.32
N SER A 70 3.78 9.43 13.18
CA SER A 70 3.59 9.56 14.63
C SER A 70 4.31 8.44 15.39
N LYS A 71 5.47 8.71 15.99
CA LYS A 71 6.10 7.79 16.95
C LYS A 71 5.27 7.66 18.25
N PRO A 72 5.44 6.60 19.07
CA PRO A 72 5.21 5.19 18.80
C PRO A 72 4.37 4.54 19.95
N SER A 73 3.31 3.82 19.62
CA SER A 73 2.64 2.91 20.56
C SER A 73 1.94 1.88 19.70
N THR A 74 2.52 0.71 19.49
CA THR A 74 2.29 -0.39 20.43
C THR A 74 3.37 -1.46 20.21
N PRO A 75 4.12 -1.89 21.24
CA PRO A 75 4.73 -3.21 21.21
C PRO A 75 3.59 -4.22 21.41
N MET A 76 3.32 -5.08 20.43
CA MET A 76 2.37 -6.16 20.65
C MET A 76 3.08 -7.51 20.58
N ASN A 77 3.35 -7.99 21.81
CA ASN A 77 3.66 -9.35 22.26
C ASN A 77 5.11 -9.84 22.12
#